data_AF-A0A7Y5AI35-F1
#
_entry.id   AF-A0A7Y5AI35-F1
#
_cell.length_a   1.000
_cell.length_b   1.000
_cell.length_c   1.000
_cell.angle_alpha   90.00
_cell.angle_beta   90.00
_cell.angle_gamma   90.00
#
_symmetry.space_group_name_H-M   'P 1'
#
loop_
_entity.id
_entity.type
_entity.pdbx_description
1 polymer ?
#
loop_
_entity_poly.entity_id
_entity_poly.type
_entity_poly.pdbx_seq_one_letter_code
_entity_poly.pdbx_strand_id
1 'polypeptide(L)'
;VKRPELQAEVFRHALSEYCEDNATLRFSDLEIRVKVWKAQNEHSVVDTEQALLSIGAQCWRLAALDSLAALHAARVGRADESLEFALAYRLALIENLDLPIEHDEMLNPGVALLSDLDLVVAARQVRNAQSPDALAEYLVSQRFWKAYLQKAFGVRLQVPQSMHDDLEAMMERNAPAEEINRLNDSVQRRERNLQLQLTREAIATHLPAVVLAPPAPHG
;
A
#
# COMPACT_ATOMS: atom_id res chain seq x y z
N VAL A 1 3.03 11.99 25.67
CA VAL A 1 2.38 10.69 25.98
C VAL A 1 3.22 9.59 25.34
N LYS A 2 3.87 8.73 26.12
CA LYS A 2 4.54 7.52 25.59
C LYS A 2 3.44 6.58 25.10
N ARG A 3 3.42 6.22 23.82
CA ARG A 3 2.34 5.43 23.20
C ARG A 3 2.86 3.99 22.97
N PRO A 4 2.62 3.07 23.92
CA PRO A 4 3.28 1.75 23.97
C PRO A 4 2.86 0.81 22.83
N GLU A 5 1.69 1.00 22.22
CA GLU A 5 1.22 0.16 21.11
C GLU A 5 2.01 0.39 19.82
N LEU A 6 2.25 1.66 19.44
CA LEU A 6 3.12 2.00 18.31
C LEU A 6 4.56 1.52 18.57
N GLN A 7 5.04 1.69 19.80
CA GLN A 7 6.37 1.24 20.20
C GLN A 7 6.51 -0.28 20.05
N ALA A 8 5.53 -1.06 20.50
CA ALA A 8 5.53 -2.52 20.36
C ALA A 8 5.40 -2.98 18.91
N GLU A 9 4.65 -2.27 18.06
CA GLU A 9 4.56 -2.56 16.63
C GLU A 9 5.91 -2.30 15.93
N VAL A 10 6.50 -1.11 16.11
CA VAL A 10 7.78 -0.72 15.52
C VAL A 10 8.89 -1.70 15.92
N PHE A 11 9.01 -2.03 17.20
CA PHE A 11 10.05 -2.96 17.66
C PHE A 11 9.89 -4.38 17.10
N ARG A 12 8.66 -4.87 16.97
CA ARG A 12 8.41 -6.20 16.39
C ARG A 12 8.84 -6.28 14.93
N HIS A 13 8.65 -5.21 14.17
CA HIS A 13 9.04 -5.13 12.76
C HIS A 13 10.54 -4.84 12.56
N ALA A 14 11.21 -4.31 13.58
CA ALA A 14 12.67 -4.13 13.58
C ALA A 14 13.45 -5.45 13.84
N LEU A 15 12.83 -6.45 14.48
CA LEU A 15 13.50 -7.66 14.98
C LEU A 15 13.56 -8.85 13.98
N SER A 16 13.47 -8.65 12.66
CA SER A 16 13.54 -9.78 11.72
C SER A 16 14.99 -10.26 11.52
N GLU A 17 15.27 -11.53 11.84
CA GLU A 17 16.60 -12.16 11.80
C GLU A 17 17.12 -12.53 10.38
N TYR A 18 16.43 -12.13 9.30
CA TYR A 18 16.67 -12.66 7.93
C TYR A 18 17.30 -11.69 6.92
N CYS A 19 17.76 -10.50 7.30
CA CYS A 19 18.40 -9.57 6.38
C CYS A 19 19.39 -8.66 7.12
N GLU A 20 20.62 -9.14 7.33
CA GLU A 20 21.72 -8.30 7.82
C GLU A 20 22.05 -7.12 6.86
N ASP A 21 21.57 -7.15 5.60
CA ASP A 21 22.02 -6.22 4.54
C ASP A 21 21.07 -5.10 4.10
N ASN A 22 19.94 -4.80 4.78
CA ASN A 22 19.20 -3.59 4.37
C ASN A 22 18.36 -2.89 5.45
N ALA A 23 19.06 -2.17 6.34
CA ALA A 23 18.43 -1.27 7.31
C ALA A 23 17.58 -0.18 6.65
N THR A 24 18.01 0.37 5.51
CA THR A 24 17.33 1.44 4.73
C THR A 24 15.91 1.04 4.32
N LEU A 25 15.72 -0.17 3.77
CA LEU A 25 14.36 -0.68 3.48
C LEU A 25 13.48 -0.80 4.73
N ARG A 26 14.07 -1.20 5.86
CA ARG A 26 13.34 -1.34 7.13
C ARG A 26 12.94 0.01 7.70
N PHE A 27 13.83 1.00 7.65
CA PHE A 27 13.51 2.37 8.04
C PHE A 27 12.38 2.95 7.19
N SER A 28 12.41 2.76 5.86
CA SER A 28 11.32 3.14 4.97
C SER A 28 9.96 2.52 5.37
N ASP A 29 9.92 1.22 5.72
CA ASP A 29 8.67 0.57 6.20
C ASP A 29 8.19 1.14 7.54
N LEU A 30 9.12 1.44 8.46
CA LEU A 30 8.79 2.03 9.76
C LEU A 30 8.27 3.47 9.61
N GLU A 31 8.85 4.27 8.73
CA GLU A 31 8.38 5.63 8.43
C GLU A 31 6.94 5.63 7.90
N ILE A 32 6.64 4.72 6.96
CA ILE A 32 5.29 4.54 6.43
C ILE A 32 4.31 4.19 7.56
N ARG A 33 4.68 3.26 8.45
CA ARG A 33 3.84 2.89 9.60
C ARG A 33 3.59 4.07 10.55
N VAL A 34 4.61 4.86 10.84
CA VAL A 34 4.47 6.06 11.69
C VAL A 34 3.55 7.08 11.02
N LYS A 35 3.70 7.33 9.71
CA LYS A 35 2.82 8.22 8.93
C LYS A 35 1.36 7.77 8.98
N VAL A 36 1.11 6.49 8.71
CA VAL A 36 -0.24 5.88 8.80
C VAL A 36 -0.83 6.05 10.19
N TRP A 37 -0.05 5.75 11.22
CA TRP A 37 -0.54 5.85 12.58
C TRP A 37 -0.86 7.29 12.99
N LYS A 38 -0.07 8.28 12.55
CA LYS A 38 -0.37 9.70 12.80
C LYS A 38 -1.67 10.10 12.11
N ALA A 39 -1.85 9.69 10.85
CA ALA A 39 -3.10 9.91 10.12
C ALA A 39 -4.32 9.36 10.87
N GLN A 40 -4.21 8.16 11.47
CA GLN A 40 -5.32 7.52 12.19
C GLN A 40 -5.65 8.12 13.56
N ASN A 41 -4.68 8.77 14.23
CA ASN A 41 -4.81 9.17 15.64
C ASN A 41 -4.90 10.68 15.87
N GLU A 42 -4.58 11.50 14.86
CA GLU A 42 -4.40 12.95 15.05
C GLU A 42 -5.40 13.79 14.23
N HIS A 43 -6.33 13.15 13.51
CA HIS A 43 -7.22 13.78 12.53
C HIS A 43 -8.71 13.53 12.82
N SER A 44 -9.58 14.38 12.27
CA SER A 44 -11.02 14.10 12.18
C SER A 44 -11.29 12.95 11.20
N VAL A 45 -12.50 12.39 11.15
CA VAL A 45 -12.81 11.24 10.27
C VAL A 45 -12.61 11.60 8.79
N VAL A 46 -13.06 12.78 8.36
CA VAL A 46 -12.90 13.25 6.97
C VAL A 46 -11.42 13.47 6.64
N ASP A 47 -10.68 14.10 7.55
CA ASP A 47 -9.25 14.35 7.38
C ASP A 47 -8.44 13.04 7.40
N THR A 48 -8.89 12.04 8.17
CA THR A 48 -8.26 10.71 8.23
C THR A 48 -8.39 9.99 6.90
N GLU A 49 -9.57 10.02 6.26
CA GLU A 49 -9.80 9.40 4.96
C GLU A 49 -8.85 9.95 3.90
N GLN A 50 -8.82 11.29 3.76
CA GLN A 50 -7.99 11.98 2.80
C GLN A 50 -6.50 11.72 3.05
N ALA A 51 -6.04 11.77 4.30
CA ALA A 51 -4.65 11.51 4.66
C ALA A 51 -4.23 10.06 4.36
N LEU A 52 -5.08 9.08 4.68
CA LEU A 52 -4.80 7.67 4.38
C LEU A 52 -4.80 7.38 2.87
N LEU A 53 -5.69 8.02 2.11
CA LEU A 53 -5.69 7.91 0.64
C LEU A 53 -4.39 8.49 0.05
N SER A 54 -3.95 9.65 0.53
CA SER A 54 -2.70 10.26 0.09
C SER A 54 -1.50 9.35 0.39
N ILE A 55 -1.37 8.87 1.63
CA ILE A 55 -0.31 7.92 2.01
C ILE A 55 -0.38 6.65 1.16
N GLY A 56 -1.58 6.10 0.94
CA GLY A 56 -1.76 4.91 0.12
C GLY A 56 -1.35 5.12 -1.34
N ALA A 57 -1.62 6.29 -1.91
CA ALA A 57 -1.16 6.65 -3.25
C ALA A 57 0.37 6.79 -3.32
N GLN A 58 1.01 7.35 -2.29
CA GLN A 58 2.48 7.38 -2.17
C GLN A 58 3.06 5.95 -2.10
N CYS A 59 2.50 5.09 -1.25
CA CYS A 59 2.93 3.69 -1.10
C CYS A 59 2.73 2.88 -2.40
N TRP A 60 1.63 3.12 -3.13
CA TRP A 60 1.41 2.50 -4.43
C TRP A 60 2.54 2.85 -5.42
N ARG A 61 2.91 4.14 -5.50
CA ARG A 61 3.98 4.61 -6.39
C ARG A 61 5.33 4.00 -6.04
N LEU A 62 5.63 3.89 -4.74
CA LEU A 62 6.83 3.21 -4.25
C LEU A 62 6.86 1.74 -4.69
N ALA A 63 5.77 1.00 -4.47
CA ALA A 63 5.70 -0.42 -4.84
C ALA A 63 5.77 -0.66 -6.36
N ALA A 64 5.15 0.23 -7.15
CA ALA A 64 5.24 0.20 -8.60
C ALA A 64 6.69 0.47 -9.07
N LEU A 65 7.37 1.43 -8.44
CA LEU A 65 8.77 1.74 -8.73
C LEU A 65 9.71 0.59 -8.38
N ASP A 66 9.53 -0.06 -7.23
CA ASP A 66 10.32 -1.23 -6.83
C ASP A 66 10.16 -2.39 -7.82
N SER A 67 8.93 -2.61 -8.30
CA SER A 67 8.64 -3.65 -9.29
C SER A 67 9.35 -3.34 -10.62
N LEU A 68 9.37 -2.07 -11.05
CA LEU A 68 10.11 -1.64 -12.23
C LEU A 68 11.62 -1.77 -12.05
N ALA A 69 12.14 -1.45 -10.87
CA ALA A 69 13.54 -1.58 -10.53
C ALA A 69 14.01 -3.05 -10.62
N ALA A 70 13.24 -3.98 -10.05
CA ALA A 70 13.53 -5.40 -10.13
C ALA A 70 13.49 -5.92 -11.59
N LEU A 71 12.51 -5.47 -12.38
CA LEU A 71 12.45 -5.79 -13.81
C LEU A 71 13.63 -5.22 -14.60
N HIS A 72 14.09 -4.01 -14.26
CA HIS A 72 15.26 -3.41 -14.88
C HIS A 72 16.51 -4.22 -14.55
N ALA A 73 16.75 -4.51 -13.26
CA ALA A 73 17.88 -5.31 -12.80
C ALA A 73 17.94 -6.68 -13.52
N ALA A 74 16.81 -7.37 -13.63
CA ALA A 74 16.71 -8.63 -14.38
C ALA A 74 17.03 -8.47 -15.87
N ARG A 75 16.56 -7.40 -16.52
CA ARG A 75 16.81 -7.13 -17.95
C ARG A 75 18.29 -6.94 -18.26
N VAL A 76 19.05 -6.34 -17.35
CA VAL A 76 20.49 -6.11 -17.51
C VAL A 76 21.35 -7.25 -16.95
N GLY A 77 20.74 -8.37 -16.54
CA GLY A 77 21.45 -9.54 -16.04
C GLY A 77 22.00 -9.41 -14.61
N ARG A 78 21.47 -8.48 -13.81
CA ARG A 78 21.87 -8.19 -12.41
C ARG A 78 20.69 -8.38 -11.45
N ALA A 79 19.92 -9.45 -11.61
CA ALA A 79 18.69 -9.67 -10.83
C ALA A 79 18.95 -9.79 -9.31
N ASP A 80 20.13 -10.30 -8.96
CA ASP A 80 20.67 -10.34 -7.60
C ASP A 80 20.87 -8.95 -6.98
N GLU A 81 20.97 -7.91 -7.81
CA GLU A 81 21.12 -6.51 -7.39
C GLU A 81 19.80 -5.70 -7.49
N SER A 82 18.66 -6.38 -7.55
CA SER A 82 17.33 -5.74 -7.65
C SER A 82 17.05 -4.73 -6.53
N LEU A 83 17.67 -4.95 -5.37
CA LEU A 83 17.57 -4.10 -4.20
C LEU A 83 18.29 -2.76 -4.39
N GLU A 84 19.52 -2.80 -4.89
CA GLU A 84 20.34 -1.63 -5.19
C GLU A 84 19.69 -0.78 -6.29
N PHE A 85 19.07 -1.41 -7.28
CA PHE A 85 18.25 -0.73 -8.27
C PHE A 85 17.05 -0.03 -7.63
N ALA A 86 16.33 -0.70 -6.72
CA ALA A 86 15.18 -0.11 -6.04
C ALA A 86 15.60 1.13 -5.23
N LEU A 87 16.68 1.05 -4.47
CA LEU A 87 17.21 2.18 -3.69
C LEU A 87 17.66 3.34 -4.59
N ALA A 88 18.38 3.07 -5.67
CA ALA A 88 18.81 4.12 -6.61
C ALA A 88 17.63 4.85 -7.25
N TYR A 89 16.60 4.11 -7.70
CA TYR A 89 15.38 4.70 -8.24
C TYR A 89 14.61 5.54 -7.21
N ARG A 90 14.46 5.01 -5.98
CA ARG A 90 13.78 5.71 -4.89
C ARG A 90 14.43 7.06 -4.60
N LEU A 91 15.75 7.08 -4.47
CA LEU A 91 16.50 8.31 -4.20
C LEU A 91 16.40 9.32 -5.35
N ALA A 92 16.54 8.85 -6.59
CA ALA A 92 16.46 9.72 -7.76
C ALA A 92 15.05 10.26 -8.02
N LEU A 93 14.00 9.55 -7.60
CA LEU A 93 12.60 9.87 -7.92
C LEU A 93 11.73 10.23 -6.72
N ILE A 94 12.30 10.40 -5.52
CA ILE A 94 11.57 10.73 -4.28
C ILE A 94 10.63 11.93 -4.46
N GLU A 95 11.14 13.07 -4.92
CA GLU A 95 10.36 14.28 -5.20
C GLU A 95 9.49 14.11 -6.45
N ASN A 96 10.05 13.50 -7.51
CA ASN A 96 9.36 13.35 -8.79
C ASN A 96 8.11 12.47 -8.71
N LEU A 97 8.07 11.53 -7.77
CA LEU A 97 6.95 10.63 -7.56
C LEU A 97 6.29 10.84 -6.21
N ASP A 98 6.64 11.88 -5.44
CA ASP A 98 6.14 12.15 -4.09
C ASP A 98 6.05 10.84 -3.28
N LEU A 99 7.21 10.22 -3.07
CA LEU A 99 7.34 8.93 -2.39
C LEU A 99 7.20 9.11 -0.86
N PRO A 100 6.69 8.10 -0.13
CA PRO A 100 6.39 8.23 1.30
C PRO A 100 7.62 8.02 2.20
N ILE A 101 8.82 8.16 1.66
CA ILE A 101 10.09 7.96 2.36
C ILE A 101 10.76 9.32 2.59
N GLU A 102 11.53 9.47 3.66
CA GLU A 102 12.45 10.61 3.79
C GLU A 102 13.78 10.31 3.07
N HIS A 103 14.60 11.33 2.81
CA HIS A 103 15.86 11.17 2.09
C HIS A 103 16.80 10.25 2.88
N ASP A 104 16.83 8.97 2.49
CA ASP A 104 17.69 7.96 3.11
C ASP A 104 19.06 8.03 2.43
N GLU A 105 20.09 8.53 3.11
CA GLU A 105 21.44 8.56 2.53
C GLU A 105 21.89 7.11 2.27
N MET A 106 21.87 6.67 1.01
CA MET A 106 22.48 5.40 0.64
C MET A 106 23.99 5.55 0.83
N LEU A 107 24.56 4.79 1.75
CA LEU A 107 25.99 4.78 2.04
C LEU A 107 26.86 4.45 0.81
N ASN A 108 26.25 3.95 -0.28
CA ASN A 108 26.94 3.71 -1.55
C ASN A 108 26.02 3.94 -2.79
N PRO A 109 25.84 5.19 -3.25
CA PRO A 109 24.94 5.50 -4.37
C PRO A 109 25.36 4.92 -5.73
N GLY A 110 26.58 4.39 -5.85
CA GLY A 110 27.23 4.05 -7.11
C GLY A 110 26.95 2.65 -7.70
N VAL A 111 26.08 1.82 -7.11
CA VAL A 111 25.94 0.40 -7.54
C VAL A 111 25.04 0.24 -8.77
N ALA A 112 23.94 1.01 -8.84
CA ALA A 112 23.07 1.05 -10.01
C ALA A 112 23.38 2.30 -10.86
N LEU A 113 24.11 2.12 -11.96
CA LEU A 113 24.39 3.15 -12.96
C LEU A 113 23.11 3.48 -13.77
N LEU A 114 22.11 4.08 -13.12
CA LEU A 114 20.88 4.52 -13.79
C LEU A 114 21.18 5.73 -14.69
N SER A 115 20.76 5.67 -15.95
CA SER A 115 20.83 6.83 -16.84
C SER A 115 19.66 7.78 -16.62
N ASP A 116 19.79 9.04 -17.02
CA ASP A 116 18.68 10.00 -16.99
C ASP A 116 17.45 9.49 -17.77
N LEU A 117 17.68 8.76 -18.86
CA LEU A 117 16.60 8.14 -19.64
C LEU A 117 15.86 7.08 -18.83
N ASP A 118 16.56 6.26 -18.05
CA ASP A 118 15.95 5.25 -17.18
C ASP A 118 15.04 5.89 -16.13
N LEU A 119 15.47 7.02 -15.55
CA LEU A 119 14.71 7.77 -14.56
C LEU A 119 13.44 8.38 -15.17
N VAL A 120 13.57 9.04 -16.33
CA VAL A 120 12.43 9.65 -17.03
C VAL A 120 11.41 8.60 -17.45
N VAL A 121 11.88 7.45 -17.97
CA VAL A 121 11.01 6.35 -18.38
C VAL A 121 10.30 5.73 -17.18
N ALA A 122 11.02 5.44 -16.09
CA ALA A 122 10.42 4.88 -14.88
C ALA A 122 9.36 5.82 -14.27
N ALA A 123 9.68 7.11 -14.12
CA ALA A 123 8.74 8.10 -13.59
C ALA A 123 7.46 8.19 -14.44
N ARG A 124 7.60 8.19 -15.78
CA ARG A 124 6.46 8.18 -16.70
C ARG A 124 5.63 6.90 -16.57
N GLN A 125 6.27 5.74 -16.47
CA GLN A 125 5.57 4.46 -16.33
C GLN A 125 4.76 4.39 -15.03
N VAL A 126 5.35 4.79 -13.90
CA VAL A 126 4.64 4.83 -12.61
C VAL A 126 3.43 5.77 -12.68
N ARG A 127 3.63 6.99 -13.19
CA ARG A 127 2.53 7.98 -13.34
C ARG A 127 1.40 7.46 -14.22
N ASN A 128 1.73 6.86 -15.36
CA ASN A 128 0.72 6.36 -16.31
C ASN A 128 -0.01 5.11 -15.80
N ALA A 129 0.67 4.28 -15.00
CA ALA A 129 0.08 3.08 -14.42
C ALA A 129 -0.85 3.38 -13.23
N GLN A 130 -0.72 4.55 -12.59
CA GLN A 130 -1.56 4.94 -11.47
C GLN A 130 -2.96 5.36 -11.93
N SER A 131 -3.87 4.39 -12.02
CA SER A 131 -5.29 4.65 -12.21
C SER A 131 -6.07 4.57 -10.90
N PRO A 132 -7.27 5.18 -10.79
CA PRO A 132 -8.15 5.01 -9.64
C PRO A 132 -8.44 3.54 -9.33
N ASP A 133 -8.59 2.70 -10.36
CA ASP A 133 -8.82 1.27 -10.19
C ASP A 133 -7.59 0.52 -9.66
N ALA A 134 -6.41 0.81 -10.22
CA ALA A 134 -5.16 0.20 -9.74
C ALA A 134 -4.86 0.59 -8.29
N LEU A 135 -5.14 1.84 -7.93
CA LEU A 135 -5.00 2.33 -6.57
C LEU A 135 -6.04 1.69 -5.63
N ALA A 136 -7.29 1.55 -6.06
CA ALA A 136 -8.33 0.90 -5.26
C ALA A 136 -7.98 -0.57 -4.95
N GLU A 137 -7.55 -1.34 -5.96
CA GLU A 137 -7.12 -2.74 -5.79
C GLU A 137 -5.95 -2.87 -4.81
N TYR A 138 -5.00 -1.95 -4.88
CA TYR A 138 -3.89 -1.91 -3.95
C TYR A 138 -4.34 -1.55 -2.53
N LEU A 139 -5.14 -0.49 -2.37
CA LEU A 139 -5.62 -0.01 -1.07
C LEU A 139 -6.42 -1.09 -0.33
N VAL A 140 -7.31 -1.81 -1.02
CA VAL A 140 -8.08 -2.91 -0.38
C VAL A 140 -7.21 -4.12 0.00
N SER A 141 -5.93 -4.16 -0.37
CA SER A 141 -4.97 -5.13 0.18
C SER A 141 -4.22 -4.60 1.41
N GLN A 142 -4.21 -3.28 1.64
CA GLN A 142 -3.48 -2.65 2.74
C GLN A 142 -4.24 -2.74 4.07
N ARG A 143 -3.52 -3.20 5.11
CA ARG A 143 -4.08 -3.38 6.46
C ARG A 143 -4.65 -2.09 7.04
N PHE A 144 -3.96 -0.97 6.87
CA PHE A 144 -4.39 0.32 7.43
C PHE A 144 -5.71 0.80 6.83
N TRP A 145 -5.89 0.56 5.53
CA TRP A 145 -7.09 0.97 4.80
C TRP A 145 -8.28 0.06 5.16
N LYS A 146 -8.07 -1.25 5.23
CA LYS A 146 -9.08 -2.20 5.75
C LYS A 146 -9.55 -1.81 7.16
N ALA A 147 -8.62 -1.44 8.04
CA ALA A 147 -8.95 -1.02 9.40
C ALA A 147 -9.78 0.28 9.41
N TYR A 148 -9.45 1.24 8.53
CA TYR A 148 -10.25 2.45 8.34
C TYR A 148 -11.66 2.11 7.84
N LEU A 149 -11.79 1.31 6.77
CA LEU A 149 -13.08 0.91 6.22
C LEU A 149 -13.96 0.21 7.26
N GLN A 150 -13.38 -0.69 8.06
CA GLN A 150 -14.10 -1.38 9.12
C GLN A 150 -14.62 -0.42 10.20
N LYS A 151 -13.83 0.60 10.55
CA LYS A 151 -14.20 1.61 11.55
C LYS A 151 -15.29 2.57 11.02
N ALA A 152 -15.13 3.06 9.78
CA ALA A 152 -16.01 4.06 9.19
C ALA A 152 -17.31 3.46 8.62
N PHE A 153 -17.24 2.25 8.05
CA PHE A 153 -18.32 1.60 7.31
C PHE A 153 -18.70 0.23 7.86
N GLY A 154 -18.39 -0.06 9.13
CA GLY A 154 -18.63 -1.36 9.76
C GLY A 154 -20.06 -1.89 9.56
N VAL A 155 -21.08 -1.02 9.66
CA VAL A 155 -22.49 -1.40 9.41
C VAL A 155 -22.71 -1.85 7.96
N ARG A 156 -22.09 -1.21 6.97
CA ARG A 156 -22.21 -1.62 5.55
C ARG A 156 -21.48 -2.94 5.30
N LEU A 157 -20.34 -3.15 5.97
CA LEU A 157 -19.48 -4.33 5.83
C LEU A 157 -19.99 -5.56 6.60
N GLN A 158 -20.99 -5.39 7.48
CA GLN A 158 -21.60 -6.52 8.17
C GLN A 158 -22.16 -7.55 7.18
N VAL A 159 -21.94 -8.82 7.51
CA VAL A 159 -22.50 -9.94 6.77
C VAL A 159 -24.03 -9.89 6.94
N PRO A 160 -24.82 -9.97 5.85
CA PRO A 160 -26.27 -9.95 5.94
C PRO A 160 -26.81 -11.11 6.76
N GLN A 161 -27.86 -10.85 7.54
CA GLN A 161 -28.50 -11.88 8.38
C GLN A 161 -28.88 -13.14 7.58
N SER A 162 -29.33 -12.99 6.33
CA SER A 162 -29.67 -14.14 5.47
C SER A 162 -28.50 -15.12 5.28
N MET A 163 -27.25 -14.64 5.23
CA MET A 163 -26.08 -15.51 5.10
C MET A 163 -25.72 -16.18 6.42
N HIS A 164 -26.07 -15.57 7.56
CA HIS A 164 -25.98 -16.22 8.86
C HIS A 164 -27.02 -17.34 8.97
N ASP A 165 -28.27 -17.06 8.56
CA ASP A 165 -29.36 -18.03 8.56
C ASP A 165 -29.03 -19.23 7.63
N ASP A 166 -28.43 -18.97 6.46
CA ASP A 166 -27.96 -20.01 5.54
C ASP A 166 -26.89 -20.92 6.17
N LEU A 167 -25.93 -20.33 6.90
CA LEU A 167 -24.89 -21.08 7.60
C LEU A 167 -25.48 -21.93 8.74
N GLU A 168 -26.42 -21.38 9.52
CA GLU A 168 -27.09 -22.11 10.59
C GLU A 168 -27.85 -23.31 10.04
N ALA A 169 -28.64 -23.11 8.97
CA ALA A 169 -29.35 -24.20 8.30
C ALA A 169 -28.40 -25.27 7.72
N MET A 170 -27.19 -24.88 7.26
CA MET A 170 -26.14 -25.81 6.82
C MET A 170 -25.59 -26.64 7.98
N MET A 171 -25.35 -25.99 9.12
CA MET A 171 -24.87 -26.66 10.34
C MET A 171 -25.91 -27.65 10.88
N GLU A 172 -27.18 -27.28 10.93
CA GLU A 172 -28.28 -28.14 11.41
C GLU A 172 -28.43 -29.41 10.57
N ARG A 173 -28.25 -29.32 9.24
CA ARG A 173 -28.31 -30.49 8.34
C ARG A 173 -26.98 -31.23 8.20
N ASN A 174 -25.93 -30.81 8.93
CA ASN A 174 -24.57 -31.33 8.83
C ASN A 174 -24.04 -31.35 7.38
N ALA A 175 -24.17 -30.20 6.70
CA ALA A 175 -23.78 -30.02 5.31
C ALA A 175 -22.28 -30.35 5.08
N PRO A 176 -21.92 -30.84 3.88
CA PRO A 176 -20.53 -31.12 3.55
C PRO A 176 -19.68 -29.84 3.57
N ALA A 177 -18.40 -29.97 3.93
CA ALA A 177 -17.47 -28.85 4.04
C ALA A 177 -17.36 -28.00 2.76
N GLU A 178 -17.54 -28.61 1.58
CA GLU A 178 -17.56 -27.89 0.30
C GLU A 178 -18.68 -26.85 0.21
N GLU A 179 -19.86 -27.15 0.77
CA GLU A 179 -21.00 -26.24 0.73
C GLU A 179 -20.76 -25.02 1.64
N ILE A 180 -20.20 -25.27 2.84
CA ILE A 180 -19.78 -24.23 3.79
C ILE A 180 -18.68 -23.35 3.17
N ASN A 181 -17.71 -23.96 2.49
CA ASN A 181 -16.64 -23.22 1.81
C ASN A 181 -17.19 -22.30 0.71
N ARG A 182 -18.17 -22.75 -0.08
CA ARG A 182 -18.81 -21.89 -1.11
C ARG A 182 -19.54 -20.70 -0.49
N LEU A 183 -20.17 -20.87 0.67
CA LEU A 183 -20.79 -19.77 1.41
C LEU A 183 -19.73 -18.78 1.89
N ASN A 184 -18.65 -19.28 2.51
CA ASN A 184 -17.52 -18.45 2.95
C ASN A 184 -16.89 -17.67 1.79
N ASP A 185 -16.64 -18.31 0.65
CA ASP A 185 -16.12 -17.65 -0.56
C ASP A 185 -17.08 -16.54 -1.03
N SER A 186 -18.39 -16.76 -0.92
CA SER A 186 -19.40 -15.77 -1.31
C SER A 186 -19.44 -14.58 -0.36
N VAL A 187 -19.30 -14.82 0.95
CA VAL A 187 -19.14 -13.77 1.97
C VAL A 187 -17.87 -12.95 1.70
N GLN A 188 -16.73 -13.61 1.48
CA GLN A 188 -15.46 -12.94 1.19
C GLN A 188 -15.50 -12.12 -0.11
N ARG A 189 -16.09 -12.66 -1.18
CA ARG A 189 -16.26 -11.92 -2.44
C ARG A 189 -17.15 -10.69 -2.25
N ARG A 190 -18.25 -10.82 -1.51
CA ARG A 190 -19.13 -9.69 -1.19
C ARG A 190 -18.37 -8.60 -0.44
N GLU A 191 -17.67 -8.98 0.63
CA GLU A 191 -16.89 -8.05 1.44
C GLU A 191 -15.83 -7.32 0.59
N ARG A 192 -15.05 -8.07 -0.21
CA ARG A 192 -14.05 -7.48 -1.11
C ARG A 192 -14.67 -6.51 -2.11
N ASN A 193 -15.78 -6.88 -2.74
CA ASN A 193 -16.47 -6.02 -3.71
C ASN A 193 -16.96 -4.72 -3.07
N LEU A 194 -17.50 -4.82 -1.86
CA LEU A 194 -17.95 -3.64 -1.11
C LEU A 194 -16.78 -2.76 -0.68
N GLN A 195 -15.67 -3.35 -0.22
CA GLN A 195 -14.44 -2.61 0.09
C GLN A 195 -13.93 -1.87 -1.15
N LEU A 196 -13.91 -2.51 -2.33
CA LEU A 196 -13.51 -1.86 -3.59
C LEU A 196 -14.44 -0.72 -3.97
N GLN A 197 -15.76 -0.91 -3.84
CA GLN A 197 -16.73 0.14 -4.11
C GLN A 197 -16.52 1.35 -3.20
N LEU A 198 -16.45 1.13 -1.88
CA LEU A 198 -16.20 2.18 -0.89
C LEU A 198 -14.88 2.93 -1.18
N THR A 199 -13.85 2.18 -1.57
CA THR A 199 -12.54 2.76 -1.89
C THR A 199 -12.59 3.63 -3.13
N ARG A 200 -13.30 3.20 -4.18
CA ARG A 200 -13.51 4.00 -5.39
C ARG A 200 -14.31 5.28 -5.12
N GLU A 201 -15.36 5.18 -4.29
CA GLU A 201 -16.15 6.34 -3.84
C GLU A 201 -15.26 7.35 -3.09
N ALA A 202 -14.42 6.87 -2.18
CA ALA A 202 -13.48 7.70 -1.43
C ALA A 202 -12.41 8.34 -2.33
N ILE A 203 -11.81 7.57 -3.25
CA ILE A 203 -10.85 8.09 -4.25
C ILE A 203 -11.49 9.18 -5.12
N ALA A 204 -12.73 8.97 -5.60
CA ALA A 204 -13.41 9.95 -6.42
C ALA A 204 -13.68 11.25 -5.66
N THR A 205 -14.02 11.15 -4.37
CA THR A 205 -14.23 12.30 -3.48
C THR A 205 -12.95 13.08 -3.23
N HIS A 206 -11.82 12.39 -3.04
CA HIS A 206 -10.53 12.96 -2.69
C HIS A 206 -9.50 12.87 -3.82
N LEU A 207 -9.95 12.93 -5.07
CA LEU A 207 -9.08 12.74 -6.25
C LEU A 207 -7.83 13.64 -6.24
N PRO A 208 -7.91 14.93 -5.84
CA PRO A 208 -6.72 15.78 -5.75
C PRO A 208 -5.65 15.29 -4.78
N ALA A 209 -6.00 14.51 -3.75
CA ALA A 209 -5.07 14.02 -2.74
C ALA A 209 -4.28 12.78 -3.18
N VAL A 210 -4.74 12.10 -4.24
CA VAL A 210 -4.14 10.85 -4.74
C VAL A 210 -3.42 11.00 -6.09
N VAL A 211 -3.69 12.08 -6.81
CA VAL A 211 -3.09 12.34 -8.13
C VAL A 211 -1.75 13.06 -7.97
N LEU A 212 -0.74 12.57 -8.69
CA LEU A 212 0.51 13.30 -8.87
C LEU A 212 0.28 14.58 -9.68
N ALA A 213 0.64 15.74 -9.12
CA ALA A 213 0.75 16.96 -9.90
C ALA A 213 1.74 16.74 -11.07
N PRO A 214 1.47 17.30 -12.27
CA PRO A 214 2.41 17.23 -13.38
C PRO A 214 3.76 17.83 -12.93
N PRO A 215 4.90 17.29 -13.41
CA PRO A 215 6.19 17.85 -13.07
C PRO A 215 6.21 19.33 -13.46
N ALA A 216 6.75 20.19 -12.57
CA ALA A 216 6.93 21.59 -12.90
C ALA A 216 7.75 21.70 -14.19
N PRO A 217 7.38 22.58 -15.14
CA PRO A 217 8.19 22.77 -16.34
C PRO A 217 9.59 23.18 -15.89
N HIS A 218 10.60 22.41 -16.30
CA HIS A 218 12.00 22.72 -16.03
C HIS A 218 12.28 24.14 -16.55
N GLY A 219 12.63 25.05 -15.63
CA GLY A 219 13.16 26.37 -15.94
C GLY A 219 14.64 26.32 -16.28
#